data_AF-A0A929ZP11-F1
#
_entry.id   AF-A0A929ZP11-F1
#
_cell.length_a   1.000
_cell.length_b   1.000
_cell.length_c   1.000
_cell.angle_alpha   90.00
_cell.angle_beta   90.00
_cell.angle_gamma   90.00
#
_symmetry.space_group_name_H-M   'P 1'
#
loop_
_entity.id
_entity.type
_entity.pdbx_description
1 polymer ?
#
loop_
_entity_poly.entity_id
_entity_poly.type
_entity_poly.pdbx_seq_one_letter_code
_entity_poly.pdbx_strand_id
1 'polypeptide(L)'
;NVPLTKRIRLIFGTNEETGSKCLKHYVEKEGSVDYGFTPDGDFPGVHGEKGMIAMRYLSKNTAIKDIQGGTAKNIVCRNCYVVIDKNSFSRKTLEDYFNNENLEFSIENIDENDVKISVQGIAAHASLPELGKNALSYLMDGLKNAGFQDGFVDFYCKHFGLATDGSGFGANCSDEYGALTQN
;
A
#
# COMPACT_ATOMS: atom_id res chain seq x y z
N ASN A 1 -10.39 -5.21 46.72
CA ASN A 1 -11.40 -4.45 45.95
C ASN A 1 -11.04 -2.99 45.94
N VAL A 2 -10.75 -2.43 44.76
CA VAL A 2 -10.54 -0.99 44.59
C VAL A 2 -11.91 -0.34 44.36
N PRO A 3 -12.31 0.70 45.11
CA PRO A 3 -13.58 1.38 44.89
C PRO A 3 -13.58 2.11 43.56
N LEU A 4 -14.57 1.85 42.70
CA LEU A 4 -14.71 2.48 41.38
C LEU A 4 -15.71 3.62 41.41
N THR A 5 -15.30 4.79 40.94
CA THR A 5 -16.17 5.98 40.81
C THR A 5 -16.81 6.10 39.43
N LYS A 6 -16.40 5.26 38.47
CA LYS A 6 -16.91 5.21 37.10
C LYS A 6 -17.13 3.78 36.64
N ARG A 7 -18.11 3.58 35.76
CA ARG A 7 -18.33 2.30 35.07
C ARG A 7 -17.22 2.09 34.05
N ILE A 8 -16.59 0.92 34.09
CA ILE A 8 -15.59 0.50 33.09
C ILE A 8 -16.30 -0.38 32.06
N ARG A 9 -16.08 -0.11 30.77
CA ARG A 9 -16.57 -0.91 29.64
C ARG A 9 -15.37 -1.39 28.84
N LEU A 10 -15.18 -2.70 28.75
CA LEU A 10 -14.21 -3.30 27.84
C LEU A 10 -14.95 -3.73 26.57
N ILE A 11 -14.58 -3.16 25.43
CA ILE A 11 -15.28 -3.32 24.16
C ILE A 11 -14.35 -4.05 23.20
N PHE A 12 -14.78 -5.21 22.71
CA PHE A 12 -14.06 -5.96 21.69
C PHE A 12 -14.72 -5.74 20.33
N GLY A 13 -14.01 -5.07 19.43
CA GLY A 13 -14.40 -4.95 18.03
C GLY A 13 -13.89 -6.14 17.20
N THR A 14 -14.56 -6.42 16.08
CA THR A 14 -14.17 -7.47 15.14
C THR A 14 -14.03 -6.96 13.71
N ASN A 15 -14.04 -5.63 13.53
CA ASN A 15 -14.16 -5.00 12.20
C ASN A 15 -13.36 -3.69 12.05
N GLU A 16 -12.36 -3.42 12.90
CA GLU A 16 -11.59 -2.17 12.88
C GLU A 16 -10.94 -1.93 11.50
N GLU A 17 -10.10 -2.88 11.08
CA GLU A 17 -9.37 -2.93 9.79
C GLU A 17 -10.21 -2.79 8.50
N THR A 18 -11.54 -2.90 8.61
CA THR A 18 -12.46 -2.85 7.46
C THR A 18 -13.61 -1.85 7.65
N GLY A 19 -13.40 -0.84 8.50
CA GLY A 19 -14.27 0.33 8.61
C GLY A 19 -15.09 0.43 9.90
N SER A 20 -14.70 -0.31 10.95
CA SER A 20 -15.20 -0.16 12.32
C SER A 20 -16.73 -0.22 12.49
N LYS A 21 -17.43 -0.96 11.62
CA LYS A 21 -18.91 -1.05 11.65
C LYS A 21 -19.42 -1.65 12.97
N CYS A 22 -18.61 -2.49 13.62
CA CYS A 22 -18.91 -3.03 14.94
C CYS A 22 -19.07 -1.94 16.00
N LEU A 23 -18.26 -0.88 15.95
CA LEU A 23 -18.34 0.22 16.92
C LEU A 23 -19.57 1.08 16.67
N LYS A 24 -19.91 1.33 15.40
CA LYS A 24 -21.18 1.99 15.05
C LYS A 24 -22.38 1.23 15.61
N HIS A 25 -22.44 -0.08 15.38
CA HIS A 25 -23.50 -0.94 15.91
C HIS A 25 -23.54 -0.95 17.45
N TYR A 26 -22.36 -1.00 18.08
CA TYR A 26 -22.25 -0.94 19.54
C TYR A 26 -22.84 0.35 20.11
N VAL A 27 -22.49 1.51 19.53
CA VAL A 27 -23.00 2.81 19.99
C VAL A 27 -24.51 2.91 19.79
N GLU A 28 -25.04 2.38 18.69
CA GLU A 28 -26.49 2.34 18.44
C GLU A 28 -27.26 1.49 19.48
N LYS A 29 -26.64 0.44 20.02
CA LYS A 29 -27.29 -0.51 20.95
C LYS A 29 -27.05 -0.19 22.43
N GLU A 30 -25.82 0.16 22.78
CA GLU A 30 -25.33 0.29 24.15
C GLU A 30 -25.04 1.74 24.55
N GLY A 31 -25.19 2.70 23.63
CA GLY A 31 -24.85 4.10 23.83
C GLY A 31 -23.33 4.37 23.83
N SER A 32 -22.96 5.63 23.62
CA SER A 32 -21.56 6.08 23.59
C SER A 32 -20.87 5.98 24.96
N VAL A 33 -19.56 6.20 24.98
CA VAL A 33 -18.75 6.34 26.20
C VAL A 33 -18.40 7.81 26.41
N ASP A 34 -18.24 8.24 27.66
CA ASP A 34 -17.84 9.62 27.98
C ASP A 34 -16.35 9.85 27.67
N TYR A 35 -15.51 8.86 27.98
CA TYR A 35 -14.07 8.85 27.73
C TYR A 35 -13.62 7.42 27.41
N GLY A 36 -12.63 7.30 26.53
CA GLY A 36 -12.05 6.02 26.16
C GLY A 36 -10.68 6.21 25.51
N PHE A 37 -9.92 5.12 25.46
CA PHE A 37 -8.69 5.00 24.70
C PHE A 37 -8.64 3.61 24.09
N THR A 38 -7.93 3.46 22.98
CA THR A 38 -7.61 2.15 22.39
C THR A 38 -6.19 1.76 22.80
N PRO A 39 -5.97 0.54 23.29
CA PRO A 39 -4.63 0.07 23.65
C PRO A 39 -3.85 -0.48 22.43
N ASP A 40 -4.16 -0.02 21.22
CA ASP A 40 -3.55 -0.48 19.95
C ASP A 40 -2.50 0.49 19.37
N GLY A 41 -2.23 1.59 20.08
CA GLY A 41 -1.17 2.55 19.75
C GLY A 41 0.10 2.40 20.59
N ASP A 42 1.05 3.30 20.37
CA ASP A 42 2.34 3.35 21.07
C ASP A 42 2.30 4.16 22.39
N PHE A 43 3.24 3.84 23.28
CA PHE A 43 3.48 4.60 24.52
C PHE A 43 4.25 5.90 24.25
N PRO A 44 4.02 6.99 25.01
CA PRO A 44 3.18 7.11 26.22
C PRO A 44 1.68 7.29 25.95
N GLY A 45 1.29 7.49 24.70
CA GLY A 45 -0.09 7.62 24.25
C GLY A 45 -0.15 8.27 22.88
N VAL A 46 -1.00 7.76 22.00
CA VAL A 46 -1.28 8.35 20.68
C VAL A 46 -2.41 9.37 20.85
N HIS A 47 -2.08 10.65 20.64
CA HIS A 47 -3.03 11.77 20.82
C HIS A 47 -3.63 12.29 19.51
N GLY A 48 -3.19 11.76 18.37
CA GLY A 48 -3.73 12.07 17.06
C GLY A 48 -3.33 11.01 16.03
N GLU A 49 -4.16 10.86 15.01
CA GLU A 49 -3.96 9.94 13.91
C GLU A 49 -3.98 10.71 12.60
N LYS A 50 -3.16 10.28 11.63
CA LYS A 50 -3.18 10.85 10.29
C LYS A 50 -4.50 10.53 9.60
N GLY A 51 -5.09 11.50 8.92
CA GLY A 51 -6.22 11.23 8.03
C GLY A 51 -5.81 10.28 6.89
N MET A 52 -6.69 9.33 6.55
CA MET A 52 -6.45 8.38 5.46
C MET A 52 -7.34 8.71 4.26
N ILE A 53 -6.74 8.87 3.09
CA ILE A 53 -7.44 8.99 1.81
C ILE A 53 -7.07 7.78 0.94
N ALA A 54 -8.09 7.07 0.48
CA ALA A 54 -7.91 5.98 -0.49
C ALA A 54 -8.34 6.46 -1.89
N MET A 55 -7.46 6.28 -2.87
CA MET A 55 -7.72 6.65 -4.27
C MET A 55 -7.76 5.41 -5.16
N ARG A 56 -8.45 5.54 -6.31
CA ARG A 56 -8.45 4.53 -7.37
C ARG A 56 -8.02 5.16 -8.68
N TYR A 57 -6.94 4.64 -9.24
CA TYR A 57 -6.47 5.00 -10.57
C TYR A 57 -6.97 3.98 -11.59
N LEU A 58 -7.48 4.47 -12.72
CA LEU A 58 -7.99 3.67 -13.83
C LEU A 58 -7.40 4.23 -15.13
N SER A 59 -6.76 3.39 -15.92
CA SER A 59 -6.32 3.73 -17.27
C SER A 59 -7.08 2.90 -18.30
N LYS A 60 -7.35 3.52 -19.45
CA LYS A 60 -7.83 2.84 -20.67
C LYS A 60 -6.73 2.65 -21.71
N ASN A 61 -5.54 3.21 -21.45
CA ASN A 61 -4.42 3.20 -22.36
C ASN A 61 -3.26 2.46 -21.68
N THR A 62 -3.23 1.14 -21.84
CA THR A 62 -2.15 0.29 -21.36
C THR A 62 -2.01 -0.96 -22.24
N ALA A 63 -0.78 -1.40 -22.46
CA ALA A 63 -0.40 -2.67 -23.04
C ALA A 63 -0.29 -3.79 -21.98
N ILE A 64 -0.51 -3.47 -20.70
CA ILE A 64 -0.62 -4.45 -19.62
C ILE A 64 -1.93 -5.24 -19.80
N LYS A 65 -1.79 -6.56 -19.97
CA LYS A 65 -2.91 -7.48 -20.21
C LYS A 65 -3.58 -7.93 -18.92
N ASP A 66 -2.78 -8.13 -17.87
CA ASP A 66 -3.25 -8.44 -16.52
C ASP A 66 -2.29 -7.85 -15.49
N ILE A 67 -2.84 -7.43 -14.36
CA ILE A 67 -2.08 -6.92 -13.22
C ILE A 67 -2.83 -7.25 -11.93
N GLN A 68 -2.10 -7.84 -10.98
CA GLN A 68 -2.65 -8.12 -9.66
C GLN A 68 -1.56 -7.95 -8.61
N GLY A 69 -1.92 -7.35 -7.48
CA GLY A 69 -1.03 -7.19 -6.34
C GLY A 69 -1.74 -6.64 -5.12
N GLY A 70 -1.05 -6.74 -3.99
CA GLY A 70 -1.55 -6.27 -2.69
C GLY A 70 -2.52 -7.24 -2.02
N THR A 71 -2.55 -7.18 -0.68
CA THR A 71 -3.40 -8.05 0.17
C THR A 71 -4.44 -7.24 0.94
N ALA A 72 -4.05 -6.06 1.42
CA ALA A 72 -4.91 -5.12 2.13
C ALA A 72 -4.46 -3.68 1.83
N LYS A 73 -5.36 -2.72 2.02
CA LYS A 73 -5.10 -1.29 1.72
C LYS A 73 -4.08 -0.65 2.67
N ASN A 74 -4.01 -1.17 3.90
CA ASN A 74 -3.15 -0.68 4.96
C ASN A 74 -1.80 -1.41 5.04
N ILE A 75 -1.45 -2.21 4.02
CA ILE A 75 -0.18 -2.95 3.96
C ILE A 75 0.54 -2.57 2.68
N VAL A 76 1.86 -2.35 2.77
CA VAL A 76 2.72 -2.18 1.59
C VAL A 76 2.63 -3.42 0.70
N CYS A 77 2.41 -3.21 -0.60
CA CYS A 77 2.19 -4.30 -1.55
C CYS A 77 3.40 -5.26 -1.58
N ARG A 78 3.27 -6.41 -0.94
CA ARG A 78 4.36 -7.41 -0.87
C ARG A 78 4.55 -8.13 -2.19
N ASN A 79 3.48 -8.52 -2.85
CA ASN A 79 3.54 -9.32 -4.06
C ASN A 79 2.73 -8.65 -5.15
N CYS A 80 3.30 -8.55 -6.34
CA CYS A 80 2.62 -8.08 -7.54
C CYS A 80 3.07 -8.89 -8.75
N TYR A 81 2.16 -9.13 -9.68
CA TYR A 81 2.51 -9.61 -11.01
C TYR A 81 1.86 -8.77 -12.10
N VAL A 82 2.49 -8.76 -13.28
CA VAL A 82 1.90 -8.28 -14.53
C VAL A 82 2.02 -9.33 -15.63
N VAL A 83 1.14 -9.23 -16.61
CA VAL A 83 1.23 -9.97 -17.89
C VAL A 83 1.36 -8.97 -19.02
N ILE A 84 2.42 -9.08 -19.81
CA ILE A 84 2.74 -8.20 -20.94
C ILE A 84 3.32 -9.00 -22.12
N ASP A 85 3.38 -8.38 -23.29
CA ASP A 85 4.06 -8.93 -24.47
C ASP A 85 5.57 -9.08 -24.19
N LYS A 86 6.12 -10.25 -24.47
CA LYS A 86 7.53 -10.60 -24.18
C LYS A 86 8.55 -9.74 -24.92
N ASN A 87 8.17 -9.10 -26.03
CA ASN A 87 9.04 -8.27 -26.86
C ASN A 87 8.87 -6.77 -26.55
N SER A 88 7.99 -6.41 -25.61
CA SER A 88 7.70 -5.01 -25.27
C SER A 88 8.72 -4.36 -24.33
N PHE A 89 9.68 -5.13 -23.80
CA PHE A 89 10.69 -4.65 -22.85
C PHE A 89 12.02 -5.42 -22.99
N SER A 90 13.11 -4.87 -22.45
CA SER A 90 14.41 -5.52 -22.34
C SER A 90 14.44 -6.43 -21.12
N ARG A 91 14.32 -7.76 -21.33
CA ARG A 91 14.40 -8.75 -20.25
C ARG A 91 15.66 -8.61 -19.39
N LYS A 92 16.82 -8.47 -20.04
CA LYS A 92 18.10 -8.34 -19.34
C LYS A 92 18.13 -7.11 -18.44
N THR A 93 17.70 -5.95 -18.96
CA THR A 93 17.67 -4.71 -18.18
C THR A 93 16.73 -4.82 -16.98
N LEU A 94 15.59 -5.51 -17.15
CA LEU A 94 14.64 -5.74 -16.06
C LEU A 94 15.21 -6.66 -14.98
N GLU A 95 15.83 -7.77 -15.37
CA GLU A 95 16.48 -8.71 -14.44
C GLU A 95 17.63 -8.02 -13.67
N ASP A 96 18.47 -7.25 -14.37
CA ASP A 96 19.55 -6.46 -13.76
C ASP A 96 19.00 -5.45 -12.74
N TYR A 97 17.89 -4.77 -13.06
CA TYR A 97 17.21 -3.83 -12.16
C TYR A 97 16.75 -4.50 -10.87
N PHE A 98 16.01 -5.62 -10.96
CA PHE A 98 15.51 -6.31 -9.76
C PHE A 98 16.65 -6.89 -8.90
N ASN A 99 17.71 -7.39 -9.53
CA ASN A 99 18.89 -7.87 -8.82
C ASN A 99 19.60 -6.74 -8.05
N ASN A 100 19.76 -5.57 -8.67
CA ASN A 100 20.37 -4.40 -8.02
C ASN A 100 19.54 -3.91 -6.81
N GLU A 101 18.22 -4.00 -6.91
CA GLU A 101 17.29 -3.67 -5.83
C GLU A 101 17.16 -4.79 -4.78
N ASN A 102 17.86 -5.91 -4.95
CA ASN A 102 17.77 -7.10 -4.08
C ASN A 102 16.32 -7.60 -3.90
N LEU A 103 15.58 -7.67 -5.00
CA LEU A 103 14.20 -8.16 -5.02
C LEU A 103 14.16 -9.60 -5.52
N GLU A 104 13.27 -10.41 -4.95
CA GLU A 104 12.96 -11.73 -5.49
C GLU A 104 11.92 -11.58 -6.61
N PHE A 105 12.15 -12.23 -7.76
CA PHE A 105 11.27 -12.11 -8.92
C PHE A 105 11.24 -13.39 -9.76
N SER A 106 10.18 -13.54 -10.56
CA SER A 106 10.08 -14.58 -11.61
C SER A 106 9.61 -13.97 -12.93
N ILE A 107 10.11 -14.51 -14.05
CA ILE A 107 9.71 -14.14 -15.42
C ILE A 107 9.42 -15.43 -16.18
N GLU A 108 8.13 -15.73 -16.34
CA GLU A 108 7.62 -17.00 -16.87
C GLU A 108 6.85 -16.76 -18.16
N ASN A 109 7.19 -17.46 -19.25
CA ASN A 109 6.38 -17.40 -20.47
C ASN A 109 5.06 -18.12 -20.21
N ILE A 110 3.94 -17.44 -20.45
CA ILE A 110 2.61 -18.05 -20.31
C ILE A 110 2.10 -18.61 -21.65
N ASP A 111 2.55 -18.04 -22.77
CA ASP A 111 2.32 -18.53 -24.12
C ASP A 111 3.42 -18.06 -25.09
N GLU A 112 3.16 -18.13 -26.40
CA GLU A 112 4.13 -17.73 -27.44
C GLU A 112 4.43 -16.22 -27.46
N ASN A 113 3.52 -15.37 -26.99
CA ASN A 113 3.65 -13.91 -27.05
C ASN A 113 3.81 -13.29 -25.67
N ASP A 114 3.26 -13.91 -24.62
CA ASP A 114 3.09 -13.28 -23.33
C ASP A 114 3.98 -13.86 -22.24
N VAL A 115 4.37 -12.97 -21.34
CA VAL A 115 5.18 -13.29 -20.17
C VAL A 115 4.52 -12.75 -18.92
N LYS A 116 4.54 -13.56 -17.86
CA LYS A 116 4.16 -13.17 -16.50
C LYS A 116 5.40 -12.80 -15.72
N ILE A 117 5.41 -11.58 -15.19
CA ILE A 117 6.49 -11.04 -14.37
C ILE A 117 5.96 -10.87 -12.97
N SER A 118 6.54 -11.57 -12.00
CA SER A 118 6.16 -11.51 -10.59
C SER A 118 7.31 -10.92 -9.77
N VAL A 119 7.00 -10.02 -8.84
CA VAL A 119 7.98 -9.39 -7.93
C VAL A 119 7.51 -9.54 -6.49
N GLN A 120 8.43 -9.90 -5.61
CA GLN A 120 8.26 -9.87 -4.16
C GLN A 120 9.05 -8.71 -3.55
N GLY A 121 8.32 -7.80 -2.94
CA GLY A 121 8.84 -6.73 -2.10
C GLY A 121 8.77 -7.08 -0.61
N ILE A 122 8.74 -6.05 0.23
CA ILE A 122 8.75 -6.17 1.70
C ILE A 122 7.49 -5.50 2.24
N ALA A 123 6.68 -6.26 2.97
CA ALA A 123 5.49 -5.74 3.62
C ALA A 123 5.87 -4.84 4.80
N ALA A 124 5.15 -3.73 4.94
CA ALA A 124 5.19 -2.84 6.08
C ALA A 124 3.78 -2.25 6.30
N HIS A 125 3.55 -1.63 7.45
CA HIS A 125 2.31 -0.89 7.69
C HIS A 125 2.25 0.33 6.75
N ALA A 126 1.09 0.62 6.15
CA ALA A 126 0.97 1.72 5.17
C ALA A 126 1.19 3.13 5.78
N SER A 127 1.26 3.26 7.10
CA SER A 127 1.68 4.48 7.79
C SER A 127 3.20 4.63 7.94
N LEU A 128 3.96 3.56 7.66
CA LEU A 128 5.43 3.51 7.65
C LEU A 128 5.93 2.81 6.37
N PRO A 129 5.49 3.29 5.18
CA PRO A 129 5.80 2.64 3.90
C PRO A 129 7.30 2.56 3.60
N GLU A 130 8.12 3.46 4.16
CA GLU A 130 9.57 3.51 4.03
C GLU A 130 10.30 2.30 4.63
N LEU A 131 9.64 1.56 5.53
CA LEU A 131 10.17 0.31 6.08
C LEU A 131 9.95 -0.89 5.13
N GLY A 132 9.15 -0.71 4.09
CA GLY A 132 8.82 -1.71 3.10
C GLY A 132 9.48 -1.49 1.74
N LYS A 133 9.18 -2.41 0.83
CA LYS A 133 9.47 -2.26 -0.60
C LYS A 133 8.19 -2.60 -1.36
N ASN A 134 7.57 -1.61 -1.98
CA ASN A 134 6.30 -1.81 -2.68
C ASN A 134 6.54 -2.54 -4.02
N ALA A 135 6.13 -3.81 -4.11
CA ALA A 135 6.36 -4.65 -5.28
C ALA A 135 5.75 -4.06 -6.56
N LEU A 136 4.59 -3.38 -6.46
CA LEU A 136 3.98 -2.71 -7.60
C LEU A 136 4.87 -1.55 -8.08
N SER A 137 5.34 -0.71 -7.15
CA SER A 137 6.18 0.43 -7.48
C SER A 137 7.49 0.03 -8.14
N TYR A 138 8.16 -0.97 -7.59
CA TYR A 138 9.40 -1.50 -8.15
C TYR A 138 9.18 -2.19 -9.49
N LEU A 139 8.06 -2.88 -9.69
CA LEU A 139 7.73 -3.49 -10.97
C LEU A 139 7.50 -2.41 -12.04
N MET A 140 6.74 -1.36 -11.74
CA MET A 140 6.48 -0.25 -12.68
C MET A 140 7.77 0.48 -13.05
N ASP A 141 8.60 0.81 -12.06
CA ASP A 141 9.87 1.48 -12.31
C ASP A 141 10.84 0.59 -13.10
N GLY A 142 10.91 -0.70 -12.76
CA GLY A 142 11.70 -1.67 -13.51
C GLY A 142 11.28 -1.80 -14.98
N LEU A 143 9.96 -1.88 -15.24
CA LEU A 143 9.43 -1.91 -16.61
C LEU A 143 9.81 -0.66 -17.41
N LYS A 144 9.70 0.52 -16.78
CA LYS A 144 10.10 1.78 -17.40
C LYS A 144 11.60 1.79 -17.74
N ASN A 145 12.46 1.36 -16.82
CA ASN A 145 13.90 1.24 -17.05
C ASN A 145 14.23 0.21 -18.15
N ALA A 146 13.43 -0.86 -18.26
CA ALA A 146 13.55 -1.86 -19.31
C ALA A 146 13.02 -1.39 -20.68
N GLY A 147 12.53 -0.15 -20.80
CA GLY A 147 12.07 0.45 -22.05
C GLY A 147 10.63 0.15 -22.42
N PHE A 148 9.84 -0.43 -21.52
CA PHE A 148 8.41 -0.67 -21.74
C PHE A 148 7.67 0.67 -21.92
N GLN A 149 7.11 0.89 -23.10
CA GLN A 149 6.41 2.14 -23.44
C GLN A 149 4.91 2.00 -23.13
N ASP A 150 4.47 2.58 -22.02
CA ASP A 150 3.09 2.43 -21.56
C ASP A 150 2.63 3.64 -20.74
N GLY A 151 1.47 4.20 -21.12
CA GLY A 151 0.94 5.41 -20.48
C GLY A 151 0.51 5.21 -19.02
N PHE A 152 0.10 4.00 -18.63
CA PHE A 152 -0.19 3.67 -17.23
C PHE A 152 1.11 3.61 -16.42
N VAL A 153 2.15 2.96 -16.95
CA VAL A 153 3.47 2.89 -16.29
C VAL A 153 4.10 4.28 -16.14
N ASP A 154 4.06 5.10 -17.19
CA ASP A 154 4.60 6.46 -17.15
C ASP A 154 3.88 7.33 -16.13
N PHE A 155 2.55 7.28 -16.11
CA PHE A 155 1.75 7.99 -15.10
C PHE A 155 2.08 7.50 -13.70
N TYR A 156 2.17 6.17 -13.51
CA TYR A 156 2.46 5.57 -12.22
C TYR A 156 3.82 6.05 -11.70
N CYS A 157 4.89 5.89 -12.49
CA CYS A 157 6.24 6.28 -12.11
C CYS A 157 6.38 7.80 -11.86
N LYS A 158 5.62 8.62 -12.59
CA LYS A 158 5.67 10.10 -12.42
C LYS A 158 5.04 10.55 -11.11
N HIS A 159 3.92 9.93 -10.70
CA HIS A 159 3.09 10.46 -9.63
C HIS A 159 3.16 9.66 -8.32
N PHE A 160 3.37 8.35 -8.41
CA PHE A 160 3.58 7.48 -7.25
C PHE A 160 5.07 7.13 -7.17
N GLY A 161 5.58 6.47 -8.21
CA GLY A 161 6.99 6.04 -8.27
C GLY A 161 7.39 5.21 -7.05
N LEU A 162 8.64 5.36 -6.63
CA LEU A 162 9.19 4.74 -5.41
C LEU A 162 9.09 5.64 -4.17
N ALA A 163 8.61 6.89 -4.34
CA ALA A 163 8.48 7.82 -3.24
C ALA A 163 7.34 7.41 -2.31
N THR A 164 7.48 7.74 -1.03
CA THR A 164 6.51 7.38 0.01
C THR A 164 5.89 8.58 0.72
N ASP A 165 6.06 9.78 0.15
CA ASP A 165 5.71 11.06 0.77
C ASP A 165 4.67 11.86 -0.04
N GLY A 166 4.20 11.33 -1.17
CA GLY A 166 3.26 12.01 -2.07
C GLY A 166 3.87 13.17 -2.87
N SER A 167 5.21 13.29 -2.91
CA SER A 167 5.92 14.32 -3.69
C SER A 167 5.56 14.30 -5.18
N GLY A 168 5.28 13.14 -5.77
CA GLY A 168 4.84 13.02 -7.17
C GLY A 168 3.48 13.66 -7.49
N PHE A 169 2.68 13.98 -6.48
CA PHE A 169 1.45 14.77 -6.60
C PHE A 169 1.60 16.22 -6.12
N GLY A 170 2.79 16.64 -5.69
CA GLY A 170 2.98 17.91 -5.00
C GLY A 170 2.28 17.94 -3.63
N ALA A 171 2.07 16.77 -3.01
CA ALA A 171 1.34 16.61 -1.77
C ALA A 171 2.25 16.32 -0.56
N ASN A 172 3.58 16.46 -0.70
CA ASN A 172 4.52 16.28 0.41
C ASN A 172 4.33 17.40 1.45
N CYS A 173 3.43 17.14 2.42
CA CYS A 173 3.08 18.03 3.51
C CYS A 173 3.31 17.34 4.86
N SER A 174 3.34 18.14 5.92
CA SER A 174 3.45 17.66 7.29
C SER A 174 2.70 18.60 8.23
N ASP A 175 2.28 18.06 9.37
CA ASP A 175 1.71 18.80 10.48
C ASP A 175 2.32 18.35 11.82
N GLU A 176 1.72 18.75 12.94
CA GLU A 176 2.16 18.40 14.28
C GLU A 176 2.06 16.89 14.61
N TYR A 177 1.28 16.12 13.83
CA TYR A 177 1.09 14.68 13.96
C TYR A 177 1.93 13.86 12.97
N GLY A 178 2.61 14.53 12.03
CA GLY A 178 3.68 13.94 11.21
C GLY A 178 3.60 14.29 9.72
N ALA A 179 4.52 13.71 8.95
CA ALA A 179 4.54 13.85 7.49
C ALA A 179 3.49 12.97 6.80
N LEU A 180 2.97 13.40 5.65
CA LEU A 180 2.13 12.56 4.79
C LEU A 180 2.93 11.31 4.38
N THR A 181 2.24 10.17 4.41
CA THR A 181 2.78 8.91 3.87
C THR A 181 1.92 8.44 2.72
N GLN A 182 2.58 7.96 1.66
CA GLN A 182 1.98 7.38 0.47
C GLN A 182 2.43 5.93 0.34
N ASN A 183 1.45 5.06 0.15
CA ASN A 183 1.61 3.64 -0.17
C ASN A 183 1.12 3.36 -1.59
#